data_AF-A0A8D8D9Z5-F1
#
_entry.id   AF-A0A8D8D9Z5-F1
#
_cell.length_a   1.000
_cell.length_b   1.000
_cell.length_c   1.000
_cell.angle_alpha   90.00
_cell.angle_beta   90.00
_cell.angle_gamma   90.00
#
_symmetry.space_group_name_H-M   'P 1'
#
loop_
_entity.id
_entity.type
_entity.pdbx_description
1 polymer ?
#
loop_
_entity_poly.entity_id
_entity_poly.type
_entity_poly.pdbx_seq_one_letter_code
_entity_poly.pdbx_strand_id
1 'polypeptide(L)'
;MEPMLLLFSGAGILFILKFLNSRPFSTRWWCFGALAAASLTAGVCVKYVGIYSFFLACYIIGRHIWMQLPDRTQSNFYLALKVIVKIGLFVAVSMGVYVGCFYVHLNTLHKAGPHDSVMTSAFQASLEGGLASITKGQPLRIQHGSQITLKHTHGRVCWLHSHAHVYPIKYKDGRGSSHQQQVTCYGFKDVNNWWIVKRPNKESIVVDDEPDYIEHGDVIQLVHGVTSRALNSHDVASPMTPLSQEVSCYIDYNISMPANLLWKVEIINAKESNNKWNAIMSQIRLVHVNTTAALKYTGEQLPDWGFNQFEVAADRRQFTMDTIWNVEEHRYTQDKDKKDVLEKLLKTEMIPTEPTQLSFWDKFYELQMKMLVHAEKLEGHMYSSEPFEWPLMDKGIAYWVDSASNAQIHLLGNLVIWYSATLAIVAYVGFLVFYLIRRRRQFFDLNEDEWQMFRFGGEIFLAGYFIHYLPYLFVE
;
A
#
# COMPACT_ATOMS: atom_id res chain seq x y z
N MET A 1 19.76 -6.22 -5.77
CA MET A 1 19.64 -4.92 -5.08
C MET A 1 20.62 -4.79 -3.90
N GLU A 2 20.89 -5.87 -3.15
CA GLU A 2 21.80 -5.84 -1.99
C GLU A 2 23.19 -5.22 -2.26
N PRO A 3 23.89 -5.49 -3.39
CA PRO A 3 25.19 -4.86 -3.65
C PRO A 3 25.12 -3.32 -3.77
N MET A 4 24.04 -2.81 -4.37
CA MET A 4 23.80 -1.36 -4.49
C MET A 4 23.51 -0.74 -3.12
N LEU A 5 22.70 -1.41 -2.30
CA LEU A 5 22.40 -0.98 -0.94
C LEU A 5 23.69 -0.91 -0.09
N LEU A 6 24.52 -1.95 -0.13
CA LEU A 6 25.79 -1.99 0.59
C LEU A 6 26.76 -0.91 0.12
N LEU A 7 26.83 -0.67 -1.19
CA LEU A 7 27.67 0.38 -1.77
C LEU A 7 27.25 1.78 -1.26
N PHE A 8 25.97 2.12 -1.39
CA PHE A 8 25.46 3.43 -0.98
C PHE A 8 25.51 3.65 0.53
N SER A 9 25.24 2.59 1.31
CA SER A 9 25.34 2.62 2.77
C SER A 9 26.79 2.81 3.23
N GLY A 10 27.71 1.99 2.72
CA GLY A 10 29.13 2.06 3.04
C GLY A 10 29.78 3.38 2.61
N ALA A 11 29.49 3.83 1.38
CA ALA A 11 29.96 5.13 0.89
C ALA A 11 29.38 6.29 1.71
N GLY A 12 28.09 6.22 2.09
CA GLY A 12 27.44 7.22 2.92
C GLY A 12 28.10 7.38 4.29
N ILE A 13 28.37 6.27 4.99
CA ILE A 13 29.08 6.29 6.27
C ILE A 13 30.52 6.80 6.12
N LEU A 14 31.23 6.39 5.06
CA LEU A 14 32.57 6.90 4.77
C LEU A 14 32.58 8.41 4.56
N PHE A 15 31.62 8.94 3.80
CA PHE A 15 31.50 10.38 3.57
C PHE A 15 31.12 11.14 4.85
N ILE A 16 30.35 10.55 5.76
CA ILE A 16 30.12 11.13 7.10
C ILE A 16 31.41 11.25 7.88
N LEU A 17 32.24 10.21 7.91
CA LEU A 17 33.52 10.29 8.63
C LEU A 17 34.43 11.37 8.04
N LYS A 18 34.47 11.49 6.71
CA LYS A 18 35.21 12.58 6.03
C LYS A 18 34.59 13.96 6.27
N PHE A 19 33.27 14.05 6.35
CA PHE A 19 32.53 15.26 6.67
C PHE A 19 32.84 15.76 8.08
N LEU A 20 32.85 14.86 9.06
CA LEU A 20 33.14 15.18 10.46
C LEU A 20 34.61 15.54 10.69
N ASN A 21 35.53 15.01 9.88
CA ASN A 21 36.95 15.39 9.90
C ASN A 21 37.25 16.68 9.11
N SER A 22 36.28 17.22 8.36
CA SER A 22 36.46 18.44 7.58
C SER A 22 36.24 19.69 8.45
N ARG A 23 36.99 20.76 8.17
CA ARG A 23 36.78 22.06 8.83
C ARG A 23 35.35 22.55 8.58
N PRO A 24 34.57 22.91 9.62
CA PRO A 24 33.20 23.38 9.45
C PRO A 24 33.11 24.52 8.42
N PHE A 25 32.06 24.50 7.60
CA PHE A 25 31.79 25.49 6.55
C PHE A 25 32.83 25.60 5.42
N SER A 26 33.85 24.74 5.38
CA SER A 26 34.76 24.64 4.24
C SER A 26 34.08 24.01 3.01
N THR A 27 34.64 24.20 1.82
CA THR A 27 34.13 23.55 0.60
C THR A 27 34.10 22.03 0.74
N ARG A 28 35.13 21.43 1.37
CA ARG A 28 35.17 19.98 1.64
C ARG A 28 34.03 19.53 2.56
N TRP A 29 33.67 20.35 3.55
CA TRP A 29 32.57 20.08 4.45
C TRP A 29 31.23 20.06 3.71
N TRP A 30 30.98 21.05 2.86
CA TRP A 30 29.77 21.07 2.03
C TRP A 30 29.72 19.89 1.05
N CYS A 31 30.82 19.59 0.35
CA CYS A 31 30.87 18.48 -0.60
C CYS A 31 30.65 17.12 0.08
N PHE A 32 31.39 16.82 1.16
CA PHE A 32 31.22 15.53 1.85
C PHE A 32 29.87 15.41 2.55
N GLY A 33 29.32 16.51 3.08
CA GLY A 33 27.99 16.52 3.68
C GLY A 33 26.89 16.24 2.65
N ALA A 34 26.97 16.87 1.47
CA ALA A 34 26.05 16.62 0.37
C ALA A 34 26.18 15.19 -0.18
N LEU A 35 27.42 14.72 -0.40
CA LEU A 35 27.66 13.34 -0.85
C LEU A 35 27.19 12.30 0.17
N ALA A 36 27.40 12.54 1.47
CA ALA A 36 26.89 11.68 2.53
C ALA A 36 25.36 11.58 2.50
N ALA A 37 24.67 12.74 2.52
CA ALA A 37 23.21 12.78 2.49
C ALA A 37 22.64 12.14 1.22
N ALA A 38 23.24 12.43 0.06
CA ALA A 38 22.83 11.85 -1.21
C ALA A 38 23.03 10.33 -1.26
N SER A 39 24.19 9.84 -0.81
CA SER A 39 24.50 8.40 -0.81
C SER A 39 23.59 7.63 0.15
N LEU A 40 23.38 8.15 1.37
CA LEU A 40 22.49 7.49 2.34
C LEU A 40 21.04 7.48 1.85
N THR A 41 20.57 8.58 1.26
CA THR A 41 19.21 8.65 0.69
C THR A 41 19.06 7.72 -0.51
N ALA A 42 20.08 7.63 -1.38
CA ALA A 42 20.08 6.67 -2.48
C ALA A 42 19.98 5.23 -1.96
N GLY A 43 20.62 4.91 -0.83
CA GLY A 43 20.43 3.63 -0.13
C GLY A 43 18.97 3.37 0.24
N VAL A 44 18.29 4.37 0.83
CA VAL A 44 16.84 4.30 1.15
C VAL A 44 15.99 4.13 -0.10
N CYS A 45 16.32 4.81 -1.21
CA CYS A 45 15.62 4.67 -2.48
C CYS A 45 15.79 3.27 -3.11
N VAL A 46 16.93 2.60 -2.88
CA VAL A 46 17.14 1.20 -3.33
C VAL A 46 16.29 0.24 -2.50
N LYS A 47 16.29 0.40 -1.17
CA LYS A 47 15.51 -0.43 -0.25
C LYS A 47 15.33 0.32 1.08
N TYR A 48 14.14 0.25 1.67
CA TYR A 48 13.88 0.95 2.95
C TYR A 48 14.75 0.51 4.12
N VAL A 49 15.33 -0.69 4.09
CA VAL A 49 16.35 -1.15 5.06
C VAL A 49 17.55 -0.18 5.12
N GLY A 50 17.83 0.57 4.05
CA GLY A 50 18.83 1.63 4.05
C GLY A 50 18.59 2.74 5.08
N ILE A 51 17.38 2.85 5.65
CA ILE A 51 17.08 3.80 6.73
C ILE A 51 17.94 3.53 7.97
N TYR A 52 18.34 2.29 8.23
CA TYR A 52 19.20 1.94 9.35
C TYR A 52 20.60 2.55 9.22
N SER A 53 21.12 2.65 7.99
CA SER A 53 22.36 3.38 7.72
C SER A 53 22.18 4.89 7.92
N PHE A 54 20.98 5.43 7.64
CA PHE A 54 20.64 6.81 7.96
C PHE A 54 20.54 7.04 9.48
N PHE A 55 20.00 6.10 10.26
CA PHE A 55 19.99 6.19 11.73
C PHE A 55 21.39 6.10 12.33
N LEU A 56 22.25 5.21 11.81
CA LEU A 56 23.66 5.16 12.21
C LEU A 56 24.36 6.49 11.91
N ALA A 57 24.12 7.08 10.74
CA ALA A 57 24.60 8.41 10.38
C ALA A 57 24.17 9.49 11.39
N CYS A 58 22.88 9.52 11.75
CA CYS A 58 22.35 10.43 12.77
C CYS A 58 23.03 10.22 14.13
N TYR A 59 23.25 8.96 14.53
CA TYR A 59 23.94 8.61 15.76
C TYR A 59 25.39 9.14 15.76
N ILE A 60 26.17 8.90 14.70
CA ILE A 60 27.56 9.36 14.59
C ILE A 60 27.63 10.90 14.64
N ILE A 61 26.74 11.60 13.92
CA ILE A 61 26.69 13.06 13.91
C ILE A 61 26.29 13.60 15.29
N GLY A 62 25.26 13.02 15.91
CA GLY A 62 24.80 13.39 17.26
C GLY A 62 25.87 13.17 18.30
N ARG A 63 26.58 12.03 18.25
CA ARG A 63 27.71 11.72 19.12
C ARG A 63 28.86 12.71 18.98
N HIS A 64 29.17 13.11 17.75
CA HIS A 64 30.20 14.10 17.47
C HIS A 64 29.82 15.49 18.01
N ILE A 65 28.54 15.89 17.88
CA ILE A 65 28.04 17.14 18.48
C ILE A 65 28.12 17.06 20.01
N TRP A 66 27.72 15.92 20.59
CA TRP A 66 27.78 15.69 22.03
C TRP A 66 29.19 15.86 22.60
N MET A 67 30.22 15.37 21.90
CA MET A 67 31.61 15.57 22.31
C MET A 67 32.09 17.02 22.22
N GLN A 68 31.42 17.89 21.46
CA GLN A 68 31.76 19.31 21.35
C GLN A 68 31.09 20.18 22.41
N LEU A 69 30.03 19.70 23.08
CA LEU A 69 29.31 20.46 24.10
C LEU A 69 30.20 20.93 25.27
N PRO A 70 31.18 20.15 25.77
CA PRO A 70 32.04 20.58 26.88
C PRO A 70 33.12 21.60 26.47
N ASP A 71 33.35 21.82 25.17
CA ASP A 71 34.41 22.70 24.66
C ASP A 71 34.05 24.18 24.87
N ARG A 72 34.65 24.80 25.90
CA ARG A 72 34.43 26.21 26.24
C ARG A 72 35.05 27.20 25.25
N THR A 73 35.84 26.75 24.29
CA THR A 73 36.44 27.63 23.28
C THR A 73 35.44 28.07 22.21
N GLN A 74 34.30 27.37 22.09
CA GLN A 74 33.27 27.66 21.10
C GLN A 74 32.06 28.32 21.73
N SER A 75 31.52 29.34 21.06
CA SER A 75 30.27 29.97 21.48
C SER A 75 29.08 29.02 21.29
N ASN A 76 28.15 29.02 22.25
CA ASN A 76 26.90 28.26 22.16
C ASN A 76 26.11 28.59 20.88
N PHE A 77 26.12 29.85 20.46
CA PHE A 77 25.47 30.28 19.22
C PHE A 77 26.10 29.63 17.98
N TYR A 78 27.44 29.56 17.94
CA TYR A 78 28.18 28.92 16.85
C TYR A 78 27.87 27.42 16.77
N LEU A 79 27.78 26.74 17.93
CA LEU A 79 27.41 25.33 17.98
C LEU A 79 25.97 25.11 17.49
N ALA A 80 25.01 25.93 17.95
CA ALA A 80 23.62 25.85 17.52
C ALA A 80 23.46 26.07 16.00
N LEU A 81 24.10 27.11 15.46
CA LEU A 81 24.11 27.38 14.02
C LEU A 81 24.68 26.20 13.23
N LYS A 82 25.79 25.63 13.68
CA LYS A 82 26.42 24.45 13.07
C LYS A 82 25.46 23.26 13.03
N VAL A 83 24.67 23.03 14.08
CA VAL A 83 23.66 21.96 14.11
C VAL A 83 22.52 22.24 13.14
N ILE A 84 21.97 23.45 13.14
CA ILE A 84 20.89 23.84 12.23
C ILE A 84 21.33 23.68 10.77
N VAL A 85 22.54 24.13 10.42
CA VAL A 85 23.06 24.00 9.06
C VAL A 85 23.30 22.54 8.67
N LYS A 86 23.77 21.69 9.60
CA LYS A 86 23.88 20.23 9.37
C LYS A 86 22.52 19.61 9.07
N ILE A 87 21.51 19.91 9.88
CA ILE A 87 20.15 19.40 9.69
C ILE A 87 19.58 19.89 8.36
N GLY A 88 19.68 21.19 8.09
CA GLY A 88 19.20 21.79 6.83
C GLY A 88 19.86 21.17 5.59
N LEU A 89 21.19 20.97 5.62
CA LEU A 89 21.92 20.32 4.53
C LEU A 89 21.44 18.88 4.30
N PHE A 90 21.35 18.07 5.35
CA PHE A 90 20.92 16.67 5.23
C PHE A 90 19.46 16.58 4.76
N VAL A 91 18.55 17.37 5.32
CA VAL A 91 17.13 17.37 4.94
C VAL A 91 16.94 17.83 3.50
N ALA A 92 17.56 18.95 3.10
CA ALA A 92 17.40 19.50 1.75
C ALA A 92 17.92 18.54 0.67
N VAL A 93 19.12 17.98 0.87
CA VAL A 93 19.71 17.03 -0.09
C VAL A 93 18.92 15.72 -0.12
N SER A 94 18.52 15.19 1.04
CA SER A 94 17.75 13.94 1.10
C SER A 94 16.38 14.10 0.43
N MET A 95 15.68 15.20 0.68
CA MET A 95 14.39 15.48 0.02
C MET A 95 14.55 15.59 -1.49
N GLY A 96 15.57 16.32 -1.96
CA GLY A 96 15.85 16.48 -3.39
C GLY A 96 16.15 15.16 -4.08
N VAL A 97 16.97 14.29 -3.47
CA VAL A 97 17.31 12.98 -4.03
C VAL A 97 16.10 12.05 -4.00
N TYR A 98 15.38 11.97 -2.88
CA TYR A 98 14.23 11.06 -2.74
C TYR A 98 13.10 11.43 -3.70
N VAL A 99 12.64 12.69 -3.67
CA VAL A 99 11.59 13.18 -4.58
C VAL A 99 12.07 13.09 -6.03
N GLY A 100 13.34 13.41 -6.32
CA GLY A 100 13.92 13.29 -7.64
C GLY A 100 13.88 11.86 -8.20
N CYS A 101 14.21 10.85 -7.38
CA CYS A 101 14.12 9.45 -7.77
C CYS A 101 12.67 9.05 -8.12
N PHE A 102 11.69 9.43 -7.30
CA PHE A 102 10.28 9.13 -7.56
C PHE A 102 9.69 9.92 -8.72
N TYR A 103 10.18 11.13 -8.96
CA TYR A 103 9.85 11.93 -10.14
C TYR A 103 10.31 11.23 -11.42
N VAL A 104 11.56 10.77 -11.46
CA VAL A 104 12.07 9.96 -12.58
C VAL A 104 11.27 8.67 -12.72
N HIS A 105 11.01 7.95 -11.62
CA HIS A 105 10.24 6.71 -11.62
C HIS A 105 8.85 6.88 -12.25
N LEU A 106 8.05 7.84 -11.77
CA LEU A 106 6.68 8.06 -12.23
C LEU A 106 6.62 8.65 -13.65
N ASN A 107 7.64 9.38 -14.08
CA ASN A 107 7.71 9.92 -15.44
C ASN A 107 8.16 8.85 -16.46
N THR A 108 9.08 7.96 -16.07
CA THR A 108 9.54 6.86 -16.92
C THR A 108 8.49 5.75 -17.03
N LEU A 109 7.84 5.38 -15.93
CA LEU A 109 6.82 4.31 -15.89
C LEU A 109 5.42 4.88 -16.06
N HIS A 110 5.17 5.53 -17.20
CA HIS A 110 3.87 6.11 -17.54
C HIS A 110 2.89 5.11 -18.17
N LYS A 111 3.29 3.86 -18.45
CA LYS A 111 2.45 2.86 -19.12
C LYS A 111 1.83 1.87 -18.14
N ALA A 112 0.62 1.40 -18.44
CA ALA A 112 -0.06 0.36 -17.69
C ALA A 112 0.70 -0.98 -17.74
N GLY A 113 0.61 -1.77 -16.68
CA GLY A 113 1.33 -3.04 -16.51
C GLY A 113 0.57 -4.01 -15.62
N PRO A 114 0.98 -5.29 -15.52
CA PRO A 114 0.20 -6.35 -14.89
C PRO A 114 -0.08 -6.15 -13.39
N HIS A 115 0.69 -5.29 -12.72
CA HIS A 115 0.59 -5.02 -11.29
C HIS A 115 0.08 -3.61 -10.96
N ASP A 116 -0.43 -2.86 -11.94
CA ASP A 116 -1.04 -1.55 -11.70
C ASP A 116 -2.36 -1.66 -10.91
N SER A 117 -2.96 -2.85 -10.87
CA SER A 117 -4.20 -3.20 -10.17
C SER A 117 -4.19 -2.79 -8.69
N VAL A 118 -3.03 -2.81 -8.03
CA VAL A 118 -2.84 -2.43 -6.61
C VAL A 118 -3.15 -0.94 -6.34
N MET A 119 -3.01 -0.10 -7.36
CA MET A 119 -3.27 1.34 -7.31
C MET A 119 -4.78 1.65 -7.42
N THR A 120 -5.17 2.89 -7.19
CA THR A 120 -6.54 3.36 -7.37
C THR A 120 -6.92 3.41 -8.84
N SER A 121 -8.22 3.39 -9.15
CA SER A 121 -8.70 3.53 -10.53
C SER A 121 -8.31 4.88 -11.14
N ALA A 122 -8.24 5.95 -10.35
CA ALA A 122 -7.74 7.24 -10.82
C ALA A 122 -6.26 7.15 -11.23
N PHE A 123 -5.42 6.49 -10.42
CA PHE A 123 -4.01 6.27 -10.74
C PHE A 123 -3.85 5.44 -12.01
N GLN A 124 -4.56 4.31 -12.11
CA GLN A 124 -4.55 3.43 -13.29
C GLN A 124 -5.02 4.16 -14.57
N ALA A 125 -6.04 5.00 -14.46
CA ALA A 125 -6.55 5.80 -15.56
C ALA A 125 -5.58 6.92 -16.01
N SER A 126 -4.57 7.24 -15.19
CA SER A 126 -3.52 8.19 -15.52
C SER A 126 -2.32 7.56 -16.23
N LEU A 127 -2.27 6.23 -16.36
CA LEU A 127 -1.22 5.49 -17.07
C LEU A 127 -1.65 5.26 -18.52
N GLU A 128 -0.75 5.42 -19.49
CA GLU A 128 -1.02 5.14 -20.90
C GLU A 128 -1.28 3.65 -21.16
N GLY A 129 -2.35 3.35 -21.91
CA GLY A 129 -2.81 1.99 -22.18
C GLY A 129 -3.89 1.53 -21.20
N GLY A 130 -3.93 0.23 -20.89
CA GLY A 130 -4.71 -0.38 -19.79
C GLY A 130 -6.08 0.24 -19.50
N LEU A 131 -6.31 0.61 -18.24
CA LEU A 131 -7.58 1.19 -17.79
C LEU A 131 -7.85 2.56 -18.44
N ALA A 132 -6.82 3.36 -18.70
CA ALA A 132 -6.97 4.64 -19.38
C ALA A 132 -7.49 4.48 -20.83
N SER A 133 -7.18 3.38 -21.50
CA SER A 133 -7.78 3.02 -22.80
C SER A 133 -9.19 2.43 -22.69
N ILE A 134 -9.72 2.21 -21.49
CA ILE A 134 -11.08 1.69 -21.32
C ILE A 134 -12.01 2.79 -20.82
N THR A 135 -11.52 3.65 -19.92
CA THR A 135 -12.28 4.73 -19.31
C THR A 135 -12.19 6.05 -20.08
N LYS A 136 -11.30 6.15 -21.08
CA LYS A 136 -11.20 7.29 -22.00
C LYS A 136 -12.55 7.55 -22.69
N GLY A 137 -13.02 8.80 -22.71
CA GLY A 137 -14.27 9.19 -23.38
C GLY A 137 -15.56 8.72 -22.72
N GLN A 138 -15.50 8.07 -21.55
CA GLN A 138 -16.70 7.67 -20.83
C GLN A 138 -17.43 8.89 -20.24
N PRO A 139 -18.77 8.84 -20.13
CA PRO A 139 -19.49 9.90 -19.45
C PRO A 139 -19.00 10.06 -18.01
N LEU A 140 -18.76 11.30 -17.59
CA LEU A 140 -18.26 11.59 -16.25
C LEU A 140 -19.35 11.48 -15.18
N ARG A 141 -20.54 12.02 -15.44
CA ARG A 141 -21.59 12.15 -14.43
C ARG A 141 -22.53 10.95 -14.45
N ILE A 142 -22.77 10.37 -13.27
CA ILE A 142 -23.73 9.28 -13.11
C ILE A 142 -25.15 9.87 -13.10
N GLN A 143 -26.05 9.23 -13.84
CA GLN A 143 -27.45 9.63 -13.95
C GLN A 143 -28.37 8.41 -13.95
N HIS A 144 -29.68 8.65 -13.92
CA HIS A 144 -30.66 7.59 -14.13
C HIS A 144 -30.40 6.83 -15.45
N GLY A 145 -30.39 5.50 -15.40
CA GLY A 145 -30.12 4.64 -16.56
C GLY A 145 -28.64 4.45 -16.89
N SER A 146 -27.72 5.03 -16.10
CA SER A 146 -26.29 4.79 -16.21
C SER A 146 -25.93 3.34 -15.91
N GLN A 147 -25.18 2.71 -16.80
CA GLN A 147 -24.56 1.40 -16.57
C GLN A 147 -23.16 1.61 -16.03
N ILE A 148 -22.86 1.04 -14.87
CA ILE A 148 -21.63 1.26 -14.12
C ILE A 148 -21.02 -0.07 -13.66
N THR A 149 -19.70 -0.07 -13.48
CA THR A 149 -19.01 -1.10 -12.70
C THR A 149 -18.54 -0.48 -11.39
N LEU A 150 -18.84 -1.14 -10.27
CA LEU A 150 -18.46 -0.69 -8.93
C LEU A 150 -17.23 -1.46 -8.47
N LYS A 151 -16.13 -0.76 -8.27
CA LYS A 151 -14.87 -1.31 -7.77
C LYS A 151 -14.68 -0.95 -6.30
N HIS A 152 -14.22 -1.90 -5.51
CA HIS A 152 -13.83 -1.62 -4.12
C HIS A 152 -12.52 -0.82 -4.09
N THR A 153 -12.46 0.26 -3.29
CA THR A 153 -11.39 1.28 -3.38
C THR A 153 -10.13 0.89 -2.61
N HIS A 154 -10.29 0.22 -1.47
CA HIS A 154 -9.19 -0.10 -0.53
C HIS A 154 -8.97 -1.62 -0.47
N GLY A 155 -7.82 -2.11 -0.01
CA GLY A 155 -7.60 -3.57 0.08
C GLY A 155 -7.41 -4.27 -1.28
N ARG A 156 -8.01 -5.47 -1.45
CA ARG A 156 -7.84 -6.30 -2.65
C ARG A 156 -8.76 -5.81 -3.77
N VAL A 157 -8.22 -5.82 -4.99
CA VAL A 157 -8.93 -5.39 -6.20
C VAL A 157 -10.08 -6.34 -6.47
N CYS A 158 -11.30 -5.83 -6.45
CA CYS A 158 -12.48 -6.58 -6.86
C CYS A 158 -13.62 -5.65 -7.28
N TRP A 159 -14.51 -6.18 -8.10
CA TRP A 159 -15.71 -5.50 -8.58
C TRP A 159 -16.96 -6.16 -7.99
N LEU A 160 -17.97 -5.35 -7.69
CA LEU A 160 -19.28 -5.84 -7.30
C LEU A 160 -19.84 -6.70 -8.44
N HIS A 161 -20.11 -7.96 -8.13
CA HIS A 161 -20.40 -8.99 -9.11
C HIS A 161 -21.66 -9.75 -8.71
N SER A 162 -22.39 -10.25 -9.70
CA SER A 162 -23.50 -11.17 -9.45
C SER A 162 -23.70 -12.11 -10.62
N HIS A 163 -24.07 -13.36 -10.35
CA HIS A 163 -24.28 -14.40 -11.36
C HIS A 163 -25.53 -15.21 -11.00
N ALA A 164 -26.04 -16.03 -11.91
CA ALA A 164 -27.34 -16.69 -11.74
C ALA A 164 -27.45 -17.68 -10.54
N HIS A 165 -26.34 -18.04 -9.89
CA HIS A 165 -26.33 -18.94 -8.75
C HIS A 165 -26.87 -18.27 -7.48
N VAL A 166 -27.48 -19.07 -6.62
CA VAL A 166 -28.16 -18.62 -5.40
C VAL A 166 -27.42 -19.09 -4.15
N TYR A 167 -27.58 -18.38 -3.04
CA TYR A 167 -27.02 -18.80 -1.75
C TYR A 167 -27.58 -20.17 -1.33
N PRO A 168 -26.80 -21.04 -0.66
CA PRO A 168 -27.30 -22.33 -0.18
C PRO A 168 -28.32 -22.11 0.93
N ILE A 169 -29.39 -22.91 1.01
CA ILE A 169 -30.48 -22.73 2.00
C ILE A 169 -29.94 -22.68 3.44
N LYS A 170 -28.89 -23.44 3.74
CA LYS A 170 -28.16 -23.37 5.00
C LYS A 170 -26.67 -23.24 4.73
N TYR A 171 -25.99 -22.42 5.52
CA TYR A 171 -24.53 -22.36 5.53
C TYR A 171 -23.94 -23.53 6.33
N LYS A 172 -22.62 -23.67 6.28
CA LYS A 172 -21.88 -24.79 6.91
C LYS A 172 -22.09 -24.90 8.43
N ASP A 173 -22.35 -23.78 9.10
CA ASP A 173 -22.60 -23.69 10.53
C ASP A 173 -24.07 -23.90 10.92
N GLY A 174 -24.95 -24.21 9.95
CA GLY A 174 -26.37 -24.50 10.17
C GLY A 174 -27.28 -23.27 10.19
N ARG A 175 -26.74 -22.04 10.07
CA ARG A 175 -27.56 -20.82 9.88
C ARG A 175 -28.30 -20.88 8.54
N GLY A 176 -29.53 -20.36 8.52
CA GLY A 176 -30.33 -20.25 7.30
C GLY A 176 -29.89 -19.05 6.46
N SER A 177 -29.97 -19.18 5.13
CA SER A 177 -29.79 -18.07 4.17
C SER A 177 -31.13 -17.65 3.57
N SER A 178 -31.13 -16.55 2.81
CA SER A 178 -32.30 -16.13 2.04
C SER A 178 -32.57 -16.97 0.78
N HIS A 179 -31.62 -17.82 0.38
CA HIS A 179 -31.63 -18.54 -0.89
C HIS A 179 -31.81 -17.63 -2.12
N GLN A 180 -31.43 -16.35 -2.02
CA GLN A 180 -31.49 -15.39 -3.13
C GLN A 180 -30.23 -15.46 -4.00
N GLN A 181 -30.21 -14.70 -5.11
CA GLN A 181 -29.06 -14.67 -6.00
C GLN A 181 -27.83 -14.08 -5.29
N GLN A 182 -26.69 -14.73 -5.49
CA GLN A 182 -25.43 -14.36 -4.85
C GLN A 182 -24.94 -13.00 -5.36
N VAL A 183 -24.43 -12.18 -4.43
CA VAL A 183 -23.66 -10.98 -4.73
C VAL A 183 -22.30 -11.12 -4.08
N THR A 184 -21.26 -10.93 -4.89
CA THR A 184 -19.88 -11.20 -4.50
C THR A 184 -18.98 -10.06 -4.95
N CYS A 185 -17.71 -10.12 -4.58
CA CYS A 185 -16.68 -9.27 -5.16
C CYS A 185 -15.74 -10.13 -6.00
N TYR A 186 -15.73 -9.91 -7.31
CA TYR A 186 -14.94 -10.69 -8.25
C TYR A 186 -13.64 -9.99 -8.61
N GLY A 187 -12.52 -10.73 -8.68
CA GLY A 187 -11.18 -10.16 -8.87
C GLY A 187 -10.80 -9.82 -10.30
N PHE A 188 -11.70 -10.02 -11.27
CA PHE A 188 -11.44 -9.79 -12.69
C PHE A 188 -12.59 -9.02 -13.33
N LYS A 189 -12.31 -8.40 -14.48
CA LYS A 189 -13.34 -7.74 -15.30
C LYS A 189 -14.21 -8.79 -15.97
N ASP A 190 -15.52 -8.62 -15.83
CA ASP A 190 -16.53 -9.54 -16.34
C ASP A 190 -17.79 -8.77 -16.74
N VAL A 191 -18.58 -9.34 -17.66
CA VAL A 191 -19.87 -8.79 -18.10
C VAL A 191 -20.89 -8.76 -16.95
N ASN A 192 -20.74 -9.65 -15.98
CA ASN A 192 -21.53 -9.72 -14.75
C ASN A 192 -21.12 -8.70 -13.67
N ASN A 193 -20.16 -7.81 -13.97
CA ASN A 193 -19.81 -6.69 -13.08
C ASN A 193 -20.64 -5.42 -13.36
N TRP A 194 -21.47 -5.44 -14.41
CA TRP A 194 -22.26 -4.28 -14.83
C TRP A 194 -23.56 -4.15 -14.03
N TRP A 195 -23.79 -2.96 -13.50
CA TRP A 195 -24.98 -2.57 -12.75
C TRP A 195 -25.62 -1.35 -13.39
N ILE A 196 -26.94 -1.23 -13.30
CA ILE A 196 -27.70 -0.10 -13.83
C ILE A 196 -28.25 0.71 -12.66
N VAL A 197 -27.94 2.01 -12.67
CA VAL A 197 -28.43 2.96 -11.67
C VAL A 197 -29.84 3.40 -12.03
N LYS A 198 -30.80 3.15 -11.15
CA LYS A 198 -32.21 3.44 -11.37
C LYS A 198 -32.77 4.29 -10.23
N ARG A 199 -33.65 5.25 -10.56
CA ARG A 199 -34.41 6.01 -9.54
C ARG A 199 -35.63 5.19 -9.09
N PRO A 200 -36.00 5.19 -7.81
CA PRO A 200 -37.11 4.39 -7.29
C PRO A 200 -38.46 4.71 -7.94
N ASN A 201 -38.69 5.97 -8.29
CA ASN A 201 -39.97 6.48 -8.79
C ASN A 201 -40.12 6.40 -10.31
N LYS A 202 -39.09 5.94 -11.04
CA LYS A 202 -39.11 5.80 -12.50
C LYS A 202 -39.17 4.32 -12.86
N GLU A 203 -40.15 3.93 -13.68
CA GLU A 203 -40.25 2.53 -14.13
C GLU A 203 -39.26 2.20 -15.24
N SER A 204 -38.94 3.18 -16.09
CA SER A 204 -37.94 3.07 -17.15
C SER A 204 -36.53 2.84 -16.59
N ILE A 205 -35.70 2.19 -17.40
CA ILE A 205 -34.26 1.94 -17.14
C ILE A 205 -33.40 2.71 -18.16
N VAL A 206 -34.06 3.35 -19.14
CA VAL A 206 -33.42 4.09 -20.23
C VAL A 206 -33.08 5.49 -19.75
N VAL A 207 -31.99 6.04 -20.27
CA VAL A 207 -31.64 7.44 -20.07
C VAL A 207 -32.70 8.30 -20.78
N ASP A 208 -33.37 9.17 -20.01
CA ASP A 208 -34.29 10.16 -20.57
C ASP A 208 -33.54 11.22 -21.38
N ASP A 209 -34.21 11.90 -22.31
CA ASP A 209 -33.63 12.98 -23.12
C ASP A 209 -33.14 14.15 -22.24
N GLU A 210 -33.76 14.35 -21.07
CA GLU A 210 -33.28 15.27 -20.03
C GLU A 210 -32.39 14.55 -19.01
N PRO A 211 -31.14 15.02 -18.80
CA PRO A 211 -30.19 14.35 -17.92
C PRO A 211 -30.59 14.46 -16.44
N ASP A 212 -30.96 13.33 -15.85
CA ASP A 212 -31.33 13.18 -14.43
C ASP A 212 -30.14 12.68 -13.59
N TYR A 213 -29.23 13.59 -13.25
CA TYR A 213 -28.00 13.29 -12.50
C TYR A 213 -28.28 12.83 -11.06
N ILE A 214 -27.48 11.87 -10.59
CA ILE A 214 -27.53 11.42 -9.19
C ILE A 214 -26.59 12.26 -8.34
N GLU A 215 -27.11 12.81 -7.26
CA GLU A 215 -26.37 13.68 -6.34
C GLU A 215 -26.16 13.04 -4.95
N HIS A 216 -25.30 13.68 -4.14
CA HIS A 216 -25.06 13.24 -2.77
C HIS A 216 -26.37 13.24 -1.97
N GLY A 217 -26.69 12.09 -1.36
CA GLY A 217 -27.88 11.90 -0.53
C GLY A 217 -29.07 11.30 -1.28
N ASP A 218 -28.98 11.17 -2.61
CA ASP A 218 -30.04 10.56 -3.40
C ASP A 218 -30.22 9.07 -3.11
N VAL A 219 -31.46 8.61 -3.23
CA VAL A 219 -31.82 7.20 -3.11
C VAL A 219 -31.96 6.59 -4.49
N ILE A 220 -31.28 5.46 -4.70
CA ILE A 220 -31.24 4.71 -5.95
C ILE A 220 -31.60 3.23 -5.73
N GLN A 221 -31.82 2.54 -6.84
CA GLN A 221 -31.79 1.10 -6.97
C GLN A 221 -30.63 0.74 -7.89
N LEU A 222 -29.91 -0.34 -7.55
CA LEU A 222 -28.88 -0.91 -8.42
C LEU A 222 -29.43 -2.20 -9.01
N VAL A 223 -29.56 -2.26 -10.33
CA VAL A 223 -30.08 -3.44 -11.04
C VAL A 223 -28.93 -4.14 -11.74
N HIS A 224 -28.72 -5.42 -11.49
CA HIS A 224 -27.67 -6.18 -12.15
C HIS A 224 -27.95 -6.29 -13.65
N GLY A 225 -26.96 -5.95 -14.49
CA GLY A 225 -27.13 -5.77 -15.94
C GLY A 225 -27.58 -7.05 -16.66
N VAL A 226 -26.97 -8.19 -16.34
CA VAL A 226 -27.25 -9.46 -17.03
C VAL A 226 -28.54 -10.12 -16.50
N THR A 227 -28.67 -10.24 -15.18
CA THR A 227 -29.83 -10.96 -14.58
C THR A 227 -31.04 -10.06 -14.33
N SER A 228 -30.92 -8.75 -14.53
CA SER A 228 -31.98 -7.75 -14.31
C SER A 228 -32.59 -7.76 -12.90
N ARG A 229 -31.89 -8.31 -11.91
CA ARG A 229 -32.33 -8.37 -10.50
C ARG A 229 -31.73 -7.22 -9.71
N ALA A 230 -32.49 -6.68 -8.77
CA ALA A 230 -32.08 -5.53 -7.98
C ALA A 230 -31.26 -5.96 -6.75
N LEU A 231 -30.23 -5.17 -6.43
CA LEU A 231 -29.41 -5.30 -5.23
C LEU A 231 -30.28 -5.08 -3.99
N ASN A 232 -30.21 -6.03 -3.07
CA ASN A 232 -31.05 -6.14 -1.89
C ASN A 232 -30.18 -6.44 -0.67
N SER A 233 -30.62 -5.95 0.49
CA SER A 233 -30.13 -6.43 1.77
C SER A 233 -31.28 -6.61 2.74
N HIS A 234 -31.11 -7.49 3.70
CA HIS A 234 -32.19 -7.93 4.58
C HIS A 234 -31.59 -8.48 5.88
N ASP A 235 -32.43 -8.72 6.88
CA ASP A 235 -31.96 -9.14 8.21
C ASP A 235 -31.66 -10.65 8.29
N VAL A 236 -30.80 -11.11 7.39
CA VAL A 236 -30.19 -12.44 7.40
C VAL A 236 -28.69 -12.23 7.57
N ALA A 237 -28.04 -13.06 8.39
CA ALA A 237 -26.61 -12.94 8.63
C ALA A 237 -25.79 -13.38 7.41
N SER A 238 -24.73 -12.65 7.08
CA SER A 238 -23.87 -12.97 5.93
C SER A 238 -23.11 -14.30 6.13
N PRO A 239 -22.74 -15.01 5.06
CA PRO A 239 -22.20 -16.37 5.13
C PRO A 239 -20.92 -16.48 5.96
N MET A 240 -19.94 -15.60 5.72
CA MET A 240 -18.63 -15.64 6.39
C MET A 240 -18.54 -14.67 7.57
N THR A 241 -19.32 -13.59 7.55
CA THR A 241 -19.33 -12.55 8.59
C THR A 241 -20.68 -12.46 9.31
N PRO A 242 -20.98 -13.30 10.31
CA PRO A 242 -22.32 -13.39 10.92
C PRO A 242 -22.87 -12.11 11.55
N LEU A 243 -21.98 -11.15 11.87
CA LEU A 243 -22.36 -9.85 12.44
C LEU A 243 -22.87 -8.85 11.38
N SER A 244 -22.61 -9.13 10.10
CA SER A 244 -23.06 -8.34 8.97
C SER A 244 -24.30 -8.96 8.34
N GLN A 245 -25.06 -8.14 7.61
CA GLN A 245 -26.24 -8.57 6.86
C GLN A 245 -25.84 -9.13 5.49
N GLU A 246 -26.54 -10.17 5.05
CA GLU A 246 -26.43 -10.73 3.71
C GLU A 246 -26.84 -9.67 2.68
N VAL A 247 -26.07 -9.61 1.59
CA VAL A 247 -26.38 -8.81 0.41
C VAL A 247 -26.63 -9.77 -0.73
N SER A 248 -27.73 -9.58 -1.43
CA SER A 248 -28.20 -10.48 -2.47
C SER A 248 -28.83 -9.70 -3.62
N CYS A 249 -29.06 -10.38 -4.74
CA CYS A 249 -29.96 -9.90 -5.78
C CYS A 249 -31.35 -10.50 -5.51
N TYR A 250 -32.36 -9.65 -5.31
CA TYR A 250 -33.69 -10.10 -4.90
C TYR A 250 -34.33 -11.05 -5.91
N ILE A 251 -34.91 -12.14 -5.40
CA ILE A 251 -35.72 -13.08 -6.15
C ILE A 251 -37.07 -13.13 -5.47
N ASP A 252 -38.12 -12.85 -6.23
CA ASP A 252 -39.49 -12.99 -5.73
C ASP A 252 -39.88 -14.47 -5.76
N TYR A 253 -39.77 -15.12 -4.60
CA TYR A 253 -40.25 -16.49 -4.40
C TYR A 253 -41.74 -16.56 -4.07
N ASN A 254 -42.47 -15.44 -4.09
CA ASN A 254 -43.85 -15.34 -3.60
C ASN A 254 -43.99 -15.81 -2.13
N ILE A 255 -42.94 -15.58 -1.34
CA ILE A 255 -42.83 -15.85 0.09
C ILE A 255 -42.80 -14.48 0.81
N SER A 256 -43.20 -14.43 2.08
CA SER A 256 -43.34 -13.23 2.92
C SER A 256 -42.06 -12.41 3.20
N MET A 257 -41.01 -12.49 2.38
CA MET A 257 -39.82 -11.63 2.48
C MET A 257 -39.98 -10.42 1.55
N PRO A 258 -40.21 -9.20 2.08
CA PRO A 258 -40.35 -8.01 1.26
C PRO A 258 -39.01 -7.62 0.61
N ALA A 259 -39.10 -7.06 -0.60
CA ALA A 259 -37.95 -6.53 -1.31
C ALA A 259 -37.48 -5.20 -0.67
N ASN A 260 -36.22 -5.13 -0.24
CA ASN A 260 -35.60 -3.91 0.27
C ASN A 260 -34.48 -3.48 -0.70
N LEU A 261 -34.87 -2.74 -1.73
CA LEU A 261 -34.01 -2.48 -2.90
C LEU A 261 -33.34 -1.11 -2.87
N LEU A 262 -33.61 -0.30 -1.84
CA LEU A 262 -33.29 1.11 -1.81
C LEU A 262 -31.94 1.36 -1.13
N TRP A 263 -31.06 2.06 -1.84
CA TRP A 263 -29.72 2.42 -1.39
C TRP A 263 -29.54 3.92 -1.51
N LYS A 264 -29.15 4.57 -0.42
CA LYS A 264 -28.76 5.98 -0.38
C LYS A 264 -27.29 6.12 -0.79
N VAL A 265 -27.00 7.01 -1.73
CA VAL A 265 -25.64 7.31 -2.19
C VAL A 265 -25.02 8.39 -1.31
N GLU A 266 -23.97 8.05 -0.59
CA GLU A 266 -23.17 9.02 0.17
C GLU A 266 -21.81 9.21 -0.49
N ILE A 267 -21.62 10.36 -1.14
CA ILE A 267 -20.32 10.75 -1.71
C ILE A 267 -19.41 11.29 -0.60
N ILE A 268 -18.25 10.66 -0.40
CA ILE A 268 -17.30 11.01 0.66
C ILE A 268 -16.57 12.31 0.33
N ASN A 269 -16.11 12.46 -0.91
CA ASN A 269 -15.46 13.66 -1.44
C ASN A 269 -16.46 14.65 -2.08
N ALA A 270 -17.68 14.75 -1.54
CA ALA A 270 -18.75 15.57 -2.10
C ALA A 270 -18.37 17.06 -2.27
N LYS A 271 -17.55 17.60 -1.36
CA LYS A 271 -17.08 18.99 -1.44
C LYS A 271 -16.22 19.27 -2.67
N GLU A 272 -15.42 18.29 -3.09
CA GLU A 272 -14.54 18.39 -4.26
C GLU A 272 -15.32 18.22 -5.56
N SER A 273 -16.38 17.38 -5.54
CA SER A 273 -17.21 17.09 -6.70
C SER A 273 -18.47 17.97 -6.82
N ASN A 274 -18.61 19.01 -5.98
CA ASN A 274 -19.80 19.86 -5.89
C ASN A 274 -21.11 19.06 -5.74
N ASN A 275 -21.09 18.06 -4.85
CA ASN A 275 -22.17 17.11 -4.55
C ASN A 275 -22.60 16.20 -5.71
N LYS A 276 -21.84 16.15 -6.81
CA LYS A 276 -22.16 15.32 -7.99
C LYS A 276 -21.42 14.00 -7.95
N TRP A 277 -22.10 12.93 -8.37
CA TRP A 277 -21.49 11.62 -8.51
C TRP A 277 -20.79 11.49 -9.86
N ASN A 278 -19.45 11.45 -9.84
CA ASN A 278 -18.61 11.33 -11.02
C ASN A 278 -17.89 9.97 -11.06
N ALA A 279 -17.82 9.35 -12.23
CA ALA A 279 -16.99 8.18 -12.48
C ALA A 279 -15.50 8.48 -12.22
N ILE A 280 -14.73 7.48 -11.77
CA ILE A 280 -13.30 7.50 -11.43
C ILE A 280 -12.95 8.37 -10.22
N MET A 281 -13.53 9.56 -10.09
CA MET A 281 -13.15 10.57 -9.09
C MET A 281 -13.93 10.44 -7.78
N SER A 282 -15.23 10.12 -7.84
CA SER A 282 -16.05 10.07 -6.64
C SER A 282 -15.85 8.77 -5.88
N GLN A 283 -15.54 8.91 -4.59
CA GLN A 283 -15.60 7.81 -3.64
C GLN A 283 -16.96 7.83 -2.95
N ILE A 284 -17.68 6.72 -3.02
CA ILE A 284 -19.04 6.63 -2.53
C ILE A 284 -19.21 5.51 -1.51
N ARG A 285 -20.24 5.66 -0.69
CA ARG A 285 -20.81 4.62 0.16
C ARG A 285 -22.26 4.41 -0.23
N LEU A 286 -22.68 3.15 -0.32
CA LEU A 286 -24.06 2.77 -0.54
C LEU A 286 -24.66 2.34 0.79
N VAL A 287 -25.58 3.15 1.33
CA VAL A 287 -26.23 2.91 2.62
C VAL A 287 -27.63 2.37 2.36
N HIS A 288 -27.91 1.17 2.83
CA HIS A 288 -29.21 0.53 2.72
C HIS A 288 -30.25 1.34 3.52
N VAL A 289 -31.35 1.75 2.88
CA VAL A 289 -32.32 2.68 3.49
C VAL A 289 -33.03 2.06 4.69
N ASN A 290 -33.45 0.80 4.60
CA ASN A 290 -34.29 0.18 5.64
C ASN A 290 -33.50 -0.24 6.88
N THR A 291 -32.25 -0.69 6.72
CA THR A 291 -31.42 -1.19 7.83
C THR A 291 -30.29 -0.24 8.23
N THR A 292 -30.07 0.84 7.47
CA THR A 292 -28.94 1.78 7.62
C THR A 292 -27.56 1.12 7.51
N ALA A 293 -27.48 -0.12 7.05
CA ALA A 293 -26.20 -0.82 6.86
C ALA A 293 -25.51 -0.36 5.56
N ALA A 294 -24.19 -0.23 5.58
CA ALA A 294 -23.41 0.15 4.41
C ALA A 294 -22.87 -1.08 3.67
N LEU A 295 -22.94 -1.05 2.34
CA LEU A 295 -22.35 -2.08 1.47
C LEU A 295 -20.85 -2.17 1.69
N LYS A 296 -20.35 -3.35 2.04
CA LYS A 296 -18.99 -3.59 2.50
C LYS A 296 -18.36 -4.80 1.81
N TYR A 297 -17.09 -4.67 1.47
CA TYR A 297 -16.22 -5.80 1.17
C TYR A 297 -15.64 -6.38 2.47
N THR A 298 -15.85 -7.67 2.77
CA THR A 298 -15.43 -8.21 4.09
C THR A 298 -14.00 -8.71 4.13
N GLY A 299 -13.39 -8.99 2.97
CA GLY A 299 -12.06 -9.62 2.87
C GLY A 299 -12.10 -11.15 2.88
N GLU A 300 -13.19 -11.74 3.34
CA GLU A 300 -13.37 -13.19 3.44
C GLU A 300 -13.73 -13.81 2.09
N GLN A 301 -13.26 -15.04 1.86
CA GLN A 301 -13.61 -15.82 0.67
C GLN A 301 -14.83 -16.69 0.95
N LEU A 302 -15.76 -16.70 0.00
CA LEU A 302 -16.86 -17.64 0.01
C LEU A 302 -16.34 -19.05 -0.29
N PRO A 303 -16.97 -20.11 0.24
CA PRO A 303 -16.62 -21.49 -0.09
C PRO A 303 -16.89 -21.84 -1.56
N ASP A 304 -16.67 -23.10 -1.93
CA ASP A 304 -16.83 -23.62 -3.31
C ASP A 304 -18.19 -23.27 -3.96
N TRP A 305 -19.28 -23.21 -3.18
CA TRP A 305 -20.61 -22.83 -3.70
C TRP A 305 -20.70 -21.37 -4.19
N GLY A 306 -19.77 -20.52 -3.75
CA GLY A 306 -19.59 -19.13 -4.17
C GLY A 306 -18.32 -18.93 -5.02
N PHE A 307 -17.80 -20.02 -5.61
CA PHE A 307 -16.67 -20.02 -6.54
C PHE A 307 -15.37 -19.41 -5.99
N ASN A 308 -15.15 -19.44 -4.66
CA ASN A 308 -14.00 -18.81 -4.01
C ASN A 308 -13.86 -17.30 -4.30
N GLN A 309 -14.98 -16.66 -4.66
CA GLN A 309 -15.08 -15.20 -4.78
C GLN A 309 -15.16 -14.56 -3.39
N PHE A 310 -14.96 -13.25 -3.29
CA PHE A 310 -15.00 -12.58 -1.99
C PHE A 310 -16.44 -12.25 -1.57
N GLU A 311 -16.67 -12.27 -0.27
CA GLU A 311 -17.94 -11.90 0.32
C GLU A 311 -18.17 -10.38 0.26
N VAL A 312 -19.37 -10.00 -0.19
CA VAL A 312 -19.94 -8.67 -0.04
C VAL A 312 -21.08 -8.78 0.97
N ALA A 313 -21.07 -7.90 1.97
CA ALA A 313 -22.06 -7.87 3.04
C ALA A 313 -22.50 -6.43 3.32
N ALA A 314 -23.51 -6.24 4.17
CA ALA A 314 -23.90 -4.92 4.65
C ALA A 314 -23.64 -4.80 6.15
N ASP A 315 -22.81 -3.83 6.55
CA ASP A 315 -22.37 -3.63 7.93
C ASP A 315 -23.02 -2.38 8.53
N ARG A 316 -23.50 -2.45 9.78
CA ARG A 316 -24.02 -1.28 10.49
C ARG A 316 -22.93 -0.26 10.80
N ARG A 317 -21.65 -0.67 10.81
CA ARG A 317 -20.50 0.24 10.92
C ARG A 317 -20.21 0.90 9.58
N GLN A 318 -20.93 1.97 9.30
CA GLN A 318 -20.86 2.68 8.02
C GLN A 318 -19.49 3.31 7.75
N PHE A 319 -18.81 3.86 8.76
CA PHE A 319 -17.58 4.64 8.59
C PHE A 319 -16.32 3.77 8.62
N THR A 320 -16.20 2.85 7.66
CA THR A 320 -15.02 1.99 7.48
C THR A 320 -14.48 2.07 6.05
N MET A 321 -13.17 1.86 5.87
CA MET A 321 -12.52 1.93 4.54
C MET A 321 -13.06 0.88 3.56
N ASP A 322 -13.56 -0.23 4.11
CA ASP A 322 -14.13 -1.39 3.39
C ASP A 322 -15.52 -1.11 2.75
N THR A 323 -16.14 0.02 3.10
CA THR A 323 -17.44 0.45 2.56
C THR A 323 -17.32 1.42 1.39
N ILE A 324 -16.09 1.69 0.93
CA ILE A 324 -15.80 2.73 -0.04
C ILE A 324 -15.69 2.11 -1.44
N TRP A 325 -16.61 2.51 -2.30
CA TRP A 325 -16.72 2.06 -3.69
C TRP A 325 -16.45 3.20 -4.65
N ASN A 326 -15.95 2.87 -5.84
CA ASN A 326 -15.69 3.81 -6.92
C ASN A 326 -16.30 3.26 -8.21
N VAL A 327 -16.87 4.15 -9.04
CA VAL A 327 -17.33 3.77 -10.37
C VAL A 327 -16.15 3.78 -11.34
N GLU A 328 -15.74 2.61 -11.80
CA GLU A 328 -14.58 2.51 -12.70
C GLU A 328 -14.98 2.73 -14.16
N GLU A 329 -15.93 1.94 -14.66
CA GLU A 329 -16.45 2.03 -16.02
C GLU A 329 -17.88 2.57 -15.99
N HIS A 330 -18.23 3.43 -16.94
CA HIS A 330 -19.55 4.04 -17.03
C HIS A 330 -20.01 4.19 -18.49
N ARG A 331 -21.28 3.87 -18.77
CA ARG A 331 -21.93 3.98 -20.08
C ARG A 331 -23.38 4.45 -19.92
N TYR A 332 -23.92 5.17 -20.91
CA TYR A 332 -25.34 5.51 -20.95
C TYR A 332 -26.15 4.43 -21.68
N THR A 333 -27.31 4.06 -21.12
CA THR A 333 -28.28 3.17 -21.78
C THR A 333 -29.07 3.97 -22.83
N GLN A 334 -28.75 3.80 -24.12
CA GLN A 334 -29.41 4.53 -25.22
C GLN A 334 -30.55 3.75 -25.89
N ASP A 335 -30.62 2.43 -25.72
CA ASP A 335 -31.55 1.57 -26.47
C ASP A 335 -32.73 1.10 -25.60
N LYS A 336 -33.95 1.13 -26.17
CA LYS A 336 -35.22 0.83 -25.47
C LYS A 336 -35.45 -0.67 -25.23
N ASP A 337 -34.83 -1.54 -26.04
CA ASP A 337 -35.06 -2.98 -25.99
C ASP A 337 -34.01 -3.73 -25.16
N LYS A 338 -34.49 -4.41 -24.09
CA LYS A 338 -33.65 -5.11 -23.10
C LYS A 338 -32.75 -6.21 -23.70
N LYS A 339 -33.11 -6.76 -24.85
CA LYS A 339 -32.35 -7.84 -25.52
C LYS A 339 -31.13 -7.30 -26.29
N ASP A 340 -31.27 -6.14 -26.92
CA ASP A 340 -30.20 -5.53 -27.72
C ASP A 340 -29.09 -4.95 -26.83
N VAL A 341 -29.46 -4.49 -25.63
CA VAL A 341 -28.50 -4.07 -24.60
C VAL A 341 -27.58 -5.22 -24.18
N LEU A 342 -28.13 -6.42 -23.95
CA LEU A 342 -27.37 -7.62 -23.60
C LEU A 342 -26.44 -8.06 -24.73
N GLU A 343 -26.92 -8.03 -25.98
CA GLU A 343 -26.15 -8.43 -27.15
C GLU A 343 -24.97 -7.48 -27.44
N LYS A 344 -25.14 -6.18 -27.18
CA LYS A 344 -24.11 -5.15 -27.37
C LYS A 344 -23.05 -5.17 -26.26
N LEU A 345 -23.44 -5.50 -25.03
CA LEU A 345 -22.52 -5.77 -23.91
C LEU A 345 -21.56 -6.92 -24.23
N LEU A 346 -22.03 -7.93 -24.98
CA LEU A 346 -21.22 -9.07 -25.38
C LEU A 346 -20.30 -8.80 -26.60
N LYS A 347 -20.59 -7.78 -27.42
CA LYS A 347 -19.95 -7.57 -28.74
C LYS A 347 -18.87 -6.48 -28.82
N THR A 348 -18.71 -5.62 -27.82
CA THR A 348 -17.92 -4.39 -28.01
C THR A 348 -16.52 -4.48 -27.38
N GLU A 349 -15.50 -4.79 -28.20
CA GLU A 349 -14.09 -4.51 -27.90
C GLU A 349 -13.82 -3.00 -27.92
N MET A 350 -13.10 -2.50 -26.92
CA MET A 350 -13.05 -1.08 -26.54
C MET A 350 -11.85 -0.36 -27.19
N ILE A 351 -12.09 0.76 -27.90
CA ILE A 351 -11.03 1.70 -28.30
C ILE A 351 -11.54 3.16 -28.14
N PRO A 352 -10.91 3.98 -27.26
CA PRO A 352 -11.27 5.39 -27.09
C PRO A 352 -10.09 6.39 -26.97
N THR A 353 -10.42 7.69 -26.98
CA THR A 353 -9.56 8.89 -27.07
C THR A 353 -9.60 9.81 -25.82
N GLU A 354 -8.43 10.39 -25.49
CA GLU A 354 -7.96 11.39 -24.46
C GLU A 354 -7.96 11.22 -22.88
N PRO A 355 -6.77 11.34 -22.19
CA PRO A 355 -6.48 10.76 -20.86
C PRO A 355 -6.84 11.60 -19.62
N THR A 356 -7.03 10.95 -18.46
CA THR A 356 -7.16 11.61 -17.13
C THR A 356 -5.80 12.07 -16.59
N GLN A 357 -5.74 13.26 -15.99
CA GLN A 357 -4.50 13.83 -15.45
C GLN A 357 -4.55 13.93 -13.92
N LEU A 358 -3.68 13.16 -13.25
CA LEU A 358 -3.40 13.29 -11.81
C LEU A 358 -2.12 14.11 -11.58
N SER A 359 -2.05 14.84 -10.48
CA SER A 359 -0.84 15.57 -10.12
C SER A 359 0.28 14.61 -9.68
N PHE A 360 1.54 15.05 -9.80
CA PHE A 360 2.68 14.28 -9.30
C PHE A 360 2.56 13.97 -7.80
N TRP A 361 2.08 14.92 -7.00
CA TRP A 361 1.99 14.77 -5.55
C TRP A 361 0.94 13.74 -5.14
N ASP A 362 -0.20 13.68 -5.85
CA ASP A 362 -1.23 12.67 -5.62
C ASP A 362 -0.69 11.27 -5.93
N LYS A 363 -0.02 11.13 -7.10
CA LYS A 363 0.63 9.88 -7.48
C LYS A 363 1.72 9.47 -6.50
N PHE A 364 2.55 10.42 -6.06
CA PHE A 364 3.62 10.19 -5.11
C PHE A 364 3.07 9.73 -3.77
N TYR A 365 2.09 10.44 -3.20
CA TYR A 365 1.49 10.10 -1.92
C TYR A 365 0.82 8.73 -1.94
N GLU A 366 0.03 8.44 -2.98
CA GLU A 366 -0.63 7.14 -3.13
C GLU A 366 0.40 6.00 -3.18
N LEU A 367 1.45 6.16 -3.99
CA LEU A 367 2.52 5.17 -4.11
C LEU A 367 3.23 4.95 -2.77
N GLN A 368 3.60 6.01 -2.03
CA GLN A 368 4.25 5.87 -0.73
C GLN A 368 3.39 5.13 0.29
N MET A 369 2.10 5.46 0.36
CA MET A 369 1.17 4.78 1.25
C MET A 369 1.02 3.30 0.91
N LYS A 370 0.94 2.97 -0.39
CA LYS A 370 0.86 1.58 -0.85
C LYS A 370 2.15 0.81 -0.56
N MET A 371 3.33 1.42 -0.72
CA MET A 371 4.62 0.81 -0.37
C MET A 371 4.72 0.50 1.13
N LEU A 372 4.17 1.35 1.99
CA LEU A 372 4.19 1.15 3.45
C LEU A 372 3.21 0.05 3.89
N VAL A 373 1.98 0.07 3.38
CA VAL A 373 0.91 -0.87 3.80
C VAL A 373 1.09 -2.27 3.18
N HIS A 374 1.63 -2.36 1.96
CA HIS A 374 1.80 -3.67 1.29
C HIS A 374 2.98 -4.48 1.84
N ALA A 375 3.90 -3.85 2.57
CA ALA A 375 5.07 -4.53 3.15
C ALA A 375 4.70 -5.60 4.20
N GLU A 376 3.51 -5.50 4.83
CA GLU A 376 3.06 -6.40 5.90
C GLU A 376 2.50 -7.75 5.41
N LYS A 377 2.42 -8.01 4.09
CA LYS A 377 1.78 -9.21 3.54
C LYS A 377 2.71 -10.10 2.72
N LEU A 378 3.91 -10.36 3.23
CA LEU A 378 4.84 -11.31 2.59
C LEU A 378 4.61 -12.72 3.16
N GLU A 379 4.32 -13.68 2.28
CA GLU A 379 4.19 -15.09 2.65
C GLU A 379 5.57 -15.68 3.00
N GLY A 380 5.61 -16.51 4.04
CA GLY A 380 6.82 -17.23 4.44
C GLY A 380 7.29 -18.19 3.35
N HIS A 381 8.59 -18.14 3.03
CA HIS A 381 9.21 -19.03 2.05
C HIS A 381 9.96 -20.16 2.75
N MET A 382 10.08 -21.34 2.14
CA MET A 382 10.82 -22.49 2.70
C MET A 382 12.30 -22.17 3.05
N TYR A 383 12.91 -21.23 2.33
CA TYR A 383 14.26 -20.73 2.58
C TYR A 383 14.31 -19.46 3.45
N SER A 384 13.20 -19.06 4.09
CA SER A 384 13.27 -18.03 5.13
C SER A 384 14.15 -18.51 6.28
N SER A 385 14.82 -17.56 6.93
CA SER A 385 15.64 -17.81 8.11
C SER A 385 15.25 -16.80 9.17
N GLU A 386 15.35 -17.20 10.41
CA GLU A 386 15.05 -16.34 11.54
C GLU A 386 16.26 -15.48 11.89
N PRO A 387 16.07 -14.25 12.41
CA PRO A 387 17.19 -13.35 12.68
C PRO A 387 18.23 -13.93 13.64
N PHE A 388 17.82 -14.74 14.62
CA PHE A 388 18.73 -15.37 15.57
C PHE A 388 19.62 -16.46 14.95
N GLU A 389 19.27 -16.99 13.78
CA GLU A 389 20.07 -17.97 13.03
C GLU A 389 21.24 -17.30 12.28
N TRP A 390 21.17 -15.99 12.05
CA TRP A 390 22.15 -15.28 11.21
C TRP A 390 23.55 -15.20 11.83
N PRO A 391 23.74 -14.87 13.13
CA PRO A 391 25.08 -14.77 13.72
C PRO A 391 25.86 -16.09 13.72
N LEU A 392 25.16 -17.22 13.78
CA LEU A 392 25.74 -18.57 13.78
C LEU A 392 25.75 -19.21 12.39
N MET A 393 25.10 -18.59 11.40
CA MET A 393 25.00 -19.09 10.02
C MET A 393 24.35 -20.49 9.98
N ASP A 394 23.29 -20.71 10.77
CA ASP A 394 22.67 -22.03 10.91
C ASP A 394 21.99 -22.51 9.62
N LYS A 395 21.44 -21.57 8.84
CA LYS A 395 20.75 -21.84 7.58
C LYS A 395 21.30 -20.99 6.44
N GLY A 396 21.60 -21.63 5.31
CA GLY A 396 21.96 -20.97 4.06
C GLY A 396 20.77 -20.77 3.13
N ILE A 397 20.90 -19.84 2.17
CA ILE A 397 19.85 -19.56 1.17
C ILE A 397 20.30 -20.13 -0.18
N ALA A 398 19.51 -21.03 -0.75
CA ALA A 398 19.71 -21.52 -2.11
C ALA A 398 19.13 -20.54 -3.13
N TYR A 399 19.96 -19.99 -4.02
CA TYR A 399 19.50 -19.10 -5.10
C TYR A 399 19.06 -19.87 -6.33
N TRP A 400 19.75 -20.97 -6.63
CA TRP A 400 19.50 -21.74 -7.83
C TRP A 400 19.95 -23.18 -7.65
N VAL A 401 19.16 -24.11 -8.17
CA VAL A 401 19.44 -25.55 -8.18
C VAL A 401 19.03 -26.07 -9.56
N ASP A 402 19.97 -26.65 -10.30
CA ASP A 402 19.66 -27.31 -11.56
C ASP A 402 19.08 -28.70 -11.31
N SER A 403 17.98 -29.00 -11.99
CA SER A 403 17.31 -30.30 -11.85
C SER A 403 18.01 -31.43 -12.62
N ALA A 404 18.81 -31.10 -13.64
CA ALA A 404 19.47 -32.09 -14.49
C ALA A 404 20.92 -32.39 -14.05
N SER A 405 21.71 -31.36 -13.76
CA SER A 405 23.12 -31.49 -13.37
C SER A 405 23.37 -31.49 -11.87
N ASN A 406 22.36 -31.22 -11.03
CA ASN A 406 22.50 -30.98 -9.59
C ASN A 406 23.48 -29.85 -9.23
N ALA A 407 23.79 -28.94 -10.15
CA ALA A 407 24.57 -27.74 -9.84
C ALA A 407 23.76 -26.78 -8.96
N GLN A 408 24.41 -26.16 -7.97
CA GLN A 408 23.73 -25.31 -7.00
C GLN A 408 24.50 -24.00 -6.77
N ILE A 409 23.77 -22.90 -6.61
CA ILE A 409 24.31 -21.60 -6.19
C ILE A 409 23.69 -21.26 -4.85
N HIS A 410 24.52 -21.21 -3.81
CA HIS A 410 24.10 -20.91 -2.44
C HIS A 410 24.74 -19.62 -1.94
N LEU A 411 23.97 -18.85 -1.16
CA LEU A 411 24.48 -17.78 -0.34
C LEU A 411 24.95 -18.35 0.99
N LEU A 412 26.25 -18.32 1.21
CA LEU A 412 26.86 -18.66 2.48
C LEU A 412 27.92 -17.61 2.81
N GLY A 413 27.93 -17.16 4.07
CA GLY A 413 29.01 -16.31 4.57
C GLY A 413 30.35 -17.05 4.52
N ASN A 414 31.45 -16.32 4.34
CA ASN A 414 32.77 -16.93 4.54
C ASN A 414 32.90 -17.31 6.02
N LEU A 415 33.01 -18.61 6.30
CA LEU A 415 32.96 -19.17 7.64
C LEU A 415 33.97 -18.54 8.60
N VAL A 416 35.21 -18.31 8.13
CA VAL A 416 36.27 -17.71 8.95
C VAL A 416 35.95 -16.25 9.26
N ILE A 417 35.52 -15.48 8.26
CA ILE A 417 35.20 -14.05 8.43
C ILE A 417 33.95 -13.88 9.30
N TRP A 418 32.93 -14.72 9.10
CA TRP A 418 31.66 -14.62 9.80
C TRP A 418 31.82 -14.91 11.30
N TYR A 419 32.39 -16.06 11.65
CA TYR A 419 32.60 -16.41 13.06
C TYR A 419 33.63 -15.50 13.74
N SER A 420 34.67 -15.05 13.03
CA SER A 420 35.61 -14.07 13.62
C SER A 420 34.94 -12.72 13.87
N ALA A 421 34.02 -12.26 13.01
CA ALA A 421 33.24 -11.06 13.25
C ALA A 421 32.28 -11.21 14.44
N THR A 422 31.55 -12.33 14.52
CA THR A 422 30.66 -12.63 15.66
C THR A 422 31.45 -12.69 16.97
N LEU A 423 32.60 -13.38 16.97
CA LEU A 423 33.50 -13.44 18.13
C LEU A 423 34.07 -12.06 18.49
N ALA A 424 34.42 -11.24 17.50
CA ALA A 424 34.95 -9.90 17.72
C ALA A 424 33.92 -8.97 18.41
N ILE A 425 32.63 -9.12 18.11
CA ILE A 425 31.57 -8.37 18.80
C ILE A 425 31.53 -8.74 20.28
N VAL A 426 31.49 -10.04 20.60
CA VAL A 426 31.48 -10.53 21.98
C VAL A 426 32.75 -10.11 22.73
N ALA A 427 33.91 -10.28 22.09
CA ALA A 427 35.19 -9.87 22.65
C ALA A 427 35.25 -8.36 22.90
N TYR A 428 34.79 -7.54 21.96
CA TYR A 428 34.77 -6.08 22.11
C TYR A 428 33.88 -5.66 23.29
N VAL A 429 32.67 -6.21 23.41
CA VAL A 429 31.78 -5.93 24.54
C VAL A 429 32.43 -6.34 25.86
N GLY A 430 33.07 -7.52 25.91
CA GLY A 430 33.82 -7.99 27.08
C GLY A 430 34.95 -7.04 27.48
N PHE A 431 35.78 -6.64 26.51
CA PHE A 431 36.86 -5.67 26.75
C PHE A 431 36.34 -4.29 27.14
N LEU A 432 35.25 -3.82 26.52
CA LEU A 432 34.64 -2.54 26.86
C LEU A 432 34.16 -2.54 28.32
N VAL A 433 33.43 -3.57 28.74
CA VAL A 433 32.98 -3.71 30.14
C VAL A 433 34.17 -3.78 31.09
N PHE A 434 35.19 -4.58 30.77
CA PHE A 434 36.40 -4.71 31.57
C PHE A 434 37.13 -3.37 31.76
N TYR A 435 37.40 -2.64 30.67
CA TYR A 435 38.07 -1.34 30.73
C TYR A 435 37.21 -0.28 31.43
N LEU A 436 35.88 -0.29 31.26
CA LEU A 436 35.00 0.63 31.97
C LEU A 436 35.02 0.39 33.50
N ILE A 437 35.03 -0.87 33.94
CA ILE A 437 35.15 -1.22 35.37
C ILE A 437 36.50 -0.76 35.93
N ARG A 438 37.59 -1.00 35.21
CA ARG A 438 38.95 -0.61 35.63
C ARG A 438 39.11 0.91 35.69
N ARG A 439 38.63 1.63 34.68
CA ARG A 439 38.62 3.10 34.68
C ARG A 439 37.75 3.67 35.81
N ARG A 440 36.61 3.05 36.14
CA ARG A 440 35.82 3.44 37.32
C ARG A 440 36.60 3.27 38.63
N ARG A 441 37.50 2.29 38.70
CA ARG A 441 38.44 2.07 39.81
C ARG A 441 39.74 2.88 39.70
N GLN A 442 39.82 3.85 38.79
CA GLN A 442 40.98 4.72 38.55
C GLN A 442 42.24 3.98 38.03
N PHE A 443 42.08 2.82 37.42
CA PHE A 443 43.15 2.15 36.66
C PHE A 443 43.00 2.49 35.17
N PHE A 444 44.02 3.14 34.60
CA PHE A 444 44.07 3.55 33.20
C PHE A 444 45.11 2.72 32.45
N ASP A 445 44.70 1.55 31.94
CA ASP A 445 45.62 0.60 31.29
C ASP A 445 46.04 1.03 29.88
N LEU A 446 45.18 1.78 29.18
CA LEU A 446 45.42 2.31 27.84
C LEU A 446 45.68 3.80 27.92
N ASN A 447 46.60 4.28 27.08
CA ASN A 447 46.80 5.71 26.88
C ASN A 447 45.49 6.36 26.39
N GLU A 448 45.33 7.67 26.64
CA GLU A 448 44.06 8.32 26.34
C GLU A 448 43.74 8.30 24.83
N ASP A 449 44.74 8.45 23.96
CA ASP A 449 44.55 8.36 22.50
C ASP A 449 44.11 6.96 22.05
N GLU A 450 44.73 5.91 22.59
CA GLU A 450 44.39 4.52 22.31
C GLU A 450 42.98 4.18 22.79
N TRP A 451 42.60 4.71 23.96
CA TRP A 451 41.25 4.59 24.48
C TRP A 451 40.21 5.29 23.62
N GLN A 452 40.49 6.51 23.17
CA GLN A 452 39.58 7.23 22.28
C GLN A 452 39.40 6.50 20.95
N MET A 453 40.48 5.91 20.41
CA MET A 453 40.41 5.09 19.19
C MET A 453 39.60 3.81 19.43
N PHE A 454 39.87 3.06 20.50
CA PHE A 454 39.15 1.85 20.89
C PHE A 454 37.65 2.13 21.10
N ARG A 455 37.33 3.21 21.80
CA ARG A 455 35.95 3.63 22.06
C ARG A 455 35.27 4.06 20.76
N PHE A 456 35.87 4.97 19.99
CA PHE A 456 35.23 5.51 18.79
C PHE A 456 35.00 4.45 17.72
N GLY A 457 36.02 3.63 17.42
CA GLY A 457 35.90 2.58 16.42
C GLY A 457 34.85 1.55 16.79
N GLY A 458 34.93 1.00 17.99
CA GLY A 458 33.98 -0.02 18.40
C GLY A 458 32.59 0.51 18.75
N GLU A 459 32.43 1.76 19.19
CA GLU A 459 31.12 2.41 19.34
C GLU A 459 30.41 2.50 17.98
N ILE A 460 31.11 2.87 16.91
CA ILE A 460 30.53 2.92 15.55
C ILE A 460 30.15 1.54 15.05
N PHE A 461 31.05 0.55 15.15
CA PHE A 461 30.77 -0.80 14.64
C PHE A 461 29.71 -1.53 15.46
N LEU A 462 29.72 -1.38 16.79
CA LEU A 462 28.73 -1.99 17.67
C LEU A 462 27.35 -1.35 17.50
N ALA A 463 27.28 -0.01 17.48
CA ALA A 463 26.02 0.68 17.20
C ALA A 463 25.52 0.36 15.79
N GLY A 464 26.42 0.32 14.80
CA GLY A 464 26.09 -0.07 13.44
C GLY A 464 25.51 -1.49 13.36
N TYR A 465 26.14 -2.46 14.03
CA TYR A 465 25.64 -3.83 14.12
C TYR A 465 24.25 -3.88 14.73
N PHE A 466 24.04 -3.28 15.91
CA PHE A 466 22.74 -3.32 16.59
C PHE A 466 21.65 -2.58 15.80
N ILE A 467 21.92 -1.40 15.25
CA ILE A 467 20.93 -0.64 14.48
C ILE A 467 20.47 -1.40 13.23
N HIS A 468 21.34 -2.21 12.61
CA HIS A 468 20.99 -3.00 11.43
C HIS A 468 20.44 -4.40 11.76
N TYR A 469 20.77 -4.96 12.93
CA TYR A 469 20.37 -6.32 13.30
C TYR A 469 19.10 -6.35 14.17
N LEU A 470 19.05 -5.52 15.21
CA LEU A 470 18.01 -5.56 16.23
C LEU A 470 16.58 -5.36 15.68
N PRO A 471 16.32 -4.45 14.72
CA PRO A 471 14.97 -4.28 14.18
C PRO A 471 14.36 -5.56 13.62
N TYR A 472 15.18 -6.45 13.04
CA TYR A 472 14.68 -7.71 12.48
C TYR A 472 14.12 -8.67 13.53
N LEU A 473 14.50 -8.55 14.80
CA LEU A 473 13.93 -9.35 15.88
C LEU A 473 12.49 -8.92 16.26
N PHE A 474 12.02 -7.77 15.77
CA PHE A 474 10.73 -7.19 16.12
C PHE A 474 9.79 -7.03 14.91
N VAL A 475 10.24 -7.41 13.72
CA VAL A 475 9.40 -7.41 12.51
C VAL A 475 8.94 -8.85 12.31
N GLU A 476 7.63 -9.07 12.46
CA GLU A 476 6.96 -10.34 12.13
C GLU A 476 6.63 -10.43 10.64
#